data_AF-A0A947F8I9-F1
#
_entry.id   AF-A0A947F8I9-F1
#
_cell.length_a   1.000
_cell.length_b   1.000
_cell.length_c   1.000
_cell.angle_alpha   90.00
_cell.angle_beta   90.00
_cell.angle_gamma   90.00
#
_symmetry.space_group_name_H-M   'P 1'
#
loop_
_entity.id
_entity.type
_entity.pdbx_description
1 polymer ?
#
loop_
_entity_poly.entity_id
_entity_poly.type
_entity_poly.pdbx_seq_one_letter_code
_entity_poly.pdbx_strand_id
1 'polypeptide(L)'
;MIAGGKLFIVSAPSGTGKTTILKEVVSQVRKLAFSVSHTTRSPRHIEREGHDYYFVNKEQFEEIIGTGGFLEWAEVHGNYYGTALAPLKKQLAEGNDVILDIDVQGAEIVRRSCLLPNVDIFITPPDLHELEKRLRGRGTEVQKEILRRLENARTEMRQCDHYEYLIVNDQVDSAVKMLTSILYAERSRERRTLHGDAAEQP
;
A
#
# COMPACT_ATOMS: atom_id res chain seq x y z
N MET A 1 -26.55 2.07 10.05
CA MET A 1 -25.69 1.50 8.99
C MET A 1 -24.41 0.98 9.62
N ILE A 2 -23.88 -0.15 9.12
CA ILE A 2 -22.54 -0.63 9.49
C ILE A 2 -21.55 0.43 9.01
N ALA A 3 -20.59 0.82 9.85
CA ALA A 3 -19.54 1.75 9.44
C ALA A 3 -18.81 1.21 8.21
N GLY A 4 -18.52 2.10 7.25
CA GLY A 4 -17.73 1.75 6.07
C GLY A 4 -16.31 1.33 6.47
N GLY A 5 -15.69 0.48 5.65
CA GLY A 5 -14.29 0.10 5.81
C GLY A 5 -13.35 1.29 5.64
N LYS A 6 -12.13 1.12 6.13
CA LYS A 6 -11.07 2.13 6.09
C LYS A 6 -10.04 1.81 5.01
N LEU A 7 -9.56 2.86 4.36
CA LEU A 7 -8.48 2.80 3.40
C LEU A 7 -7.14 3.04 4.10
N PHE A 8 -6.20 2.11 3.98
CA PHE A 8 -4.85 2.21 4.52
C PHE A 8 -3.85 2.24 3.38
N ILE A 9 -3.04 3.29 3.32
CA ILE A 9 -1.94 3.39 2.36
C ILE A 9 -0.66 2.98 3.06
N VAL A 10 0.04 1.98 2.54
CA VAL A 10 1.29 1.49 3.12
C VAL A 10 2.42 1.64 2.11
N SER A 11 3.33 2.57 2.40
CA SER A 11 4.54 2.77 1.61
C SER A 11 5.77 2.35 2.39
N ALA A 12 6.81 1.96 1.67
CA ALA A 12 8.08 1.60 2.27
C ALA A 12 9.18 1.69 1.21
N PRO A 13 10.43 1.97 1.61
CA PRO A 13 11.54 1.88 0.70
C PRO A 13 11.72 0.47 0.17
N SER A 14 12.20 0.35 -1.06
CA SER A 14 12.52 -0.96 -1.64
C SER A 14 13.49 -1.76 -0.75
N GLY A 15 13.20 -3.03 -0.51
CA GLY A 15 14.02 -3.91 0.34
C GLY A 15 13.66 -3.93 1.83
N THR A 16 12.72 -3.08 2.27
CA THR A 16 12.31 -2.98 3.69
C THR A 16 11.43 -4.16 4.16
N GLY A 17 11.01 -5.07 3.29
CA GLY A 17 10.21 -6.24 3.68
C GLY A 17 8.70 -6.01 3.76
N LYS A 18 8.20 -4.86 3.25
CA LYS A 18 6.78 -4.47 3.22
C LYS A 18 5.84 -5.61 2.81
N THR A 19 6.09 -6.26 1.67
CA THR A 19 5.24 -7.36 1.19
C THR A 19 5.10 -8.52 2.19
N THR A 20 6.15 -8.81 2.96
CA THR A 20 6.09 -9.88 3.99
C THR A 20 5.19 -9.46 5.14
N ILE A 21 5.36 -8.22 5.62
CA ILE A 21 4.53 -7.65 6.69
C ILE A 21 3.06 -7.63 6.26
N LEU A 22 2.76 -7.14 5.05
CA LEU A 22 1.39 -7.02 4.56
C LEU A 22 0.70 -8.38 4.41
N LYS A 23 1.41 -9.39 3.88
CA LYS A 23 0.88 -10.75 3.77
C LYS A 23 0.50 -11.34 5.14
N GLU A 24 1.39 -11.19 6.13
CA GLU A 24 1.13 -11.69 7.48
C GLU A 24 -0.08 -10.97 8.11
N VAL A 25 -0.14 -9.64 8.02
CA VAL A 25 -1.24 -8.84 8.57
C VAL A 25 -2.58 -9.17 7.91
N VAL A 26 -2.63 -9.29 6.57
CA VAL A 26 -3.86 -9.65 5.85
C VAL A 26 -4.35 -11.06 6.23
N SER A 27 -3.45 -11.99 6.55
CA SER A 27 -3.83 -13.34 6.97
C SER A 27 -4.49 -13.42 8.35
N GLN A 28 -4.19 -12.48 9.25
CA GLN A 28 -4.64 -12.51 10.65
C GLN A 28 -5.77 -11.52 10.98
N VAL A 29 -5.91 -10.43 10.22
CA VAL A 29 -6.91 -9.39 10.49
C VAL A 29 -8.20 -9.67 9.70
N ARG A 30 -9.31 -9.88 10.43
CA ARG A 30 -10.64 -10.05 9.82
C ARG A 30 -11.09 -8.78 9.09
N LYS A 31 -11.82 -8.97 7.98
CA LYS A 31 -12.38 -7.90 7.14
C LYS A 31 -11.31 -6.92 6.64
N LEU A 32 -10.16 -7.45 6.24
CA LEU A 32 -9.06 -6.70 5.65
C LEU A 32 -8.74 -7.31 4.29
N ALA A 33 -8.82 -6.51 3.24
CA ALA A 33 -8.49 -6.90 1.88
C ALA A 33 -7.20 -6.21 1.43
N PHE A 34 -6.45 -6.88 0.57
CA PHE A 34 -5.34 -6.29 -0.15
C PHE A 34 -5.85 -5.80 -1.52
N SER A 35 -5.53 -4.56 -1.90
CA SER A 35 -5.87 -4.04 -3.22
C SER A 35 -4.94 -4.59 -4.28
N VAL A 36 -5.52 -5.23 -5.30
CA VAL A 36 -4.78 -5.73 -6.46
C VAL A 36 -4.74 -4.63 -7.54
N SER A 37 -3.54 -4.16 -7.87
CA SER A 37 -3.34 -3.11 -8.87
C SER A 37 -3.43 -3.67 -10.30
N HIS A 38 -3.70 -2.80 -11.26
CA HIS A 38 -3.61 -3.08 -12.68
C HIS A 38 -2.19 -2.83 -13.17
N THR A 39 -1.72 -3.57 -14.16
CA THR A 39 -0.47 -3.25 -14.86
C THR A 39 -0.52 -3.61 -16.33
N THR A 40 0.23 -2.86 -17.15
CA THR A 40 0.45 -3.20 -18.56
C THR A 40 1.64 -4.11 -18.80
N ARG A 41 2.40 -4.43 -17.75
CA ARG A 41 3.53 -5.36 -17.85
C ARG A 41 2.99 -6.77 -18.06
N SER A 42 3.66 -7.56 -18.89
CA SER A 42 3.35 -9.00 -18.96
C SER A 42 3.57 -9.71 -17.61
N PRO A 43 2.70 -10.68 -17.24
CA PRO A 43 2.88 -11.48 -16.03
C PRO A 43 4.22 -12.23 -16.05
N ARG A 44 4.86 -12.34 -14.88
CA ARG A 44 5.99 -13.25 -14.66
C ARG A 44 5.49 -14.67 -14.44
N HIS A 45 6.39 -15.64 -14.59
CA HIS A 45 6.09 -17.07 -14.63
C HIS A 45 5.29 -17.63 -13.42
N ILE A 46 5.30 -16.95 -12.27
CA ILE A 46 4.61 -17.34 -11.04
C ILE A 46 3.45 -16.41 -10.65
N GLU A 47 3.29 -15.28 -11.36
CA GLU A 47 2.23 -14.30 -11.08
C GLU A 47 0.89 -14.79 -11.64
N ARG A 48 -0.20 -14.48 -10.93
CA ARG A 48 -1.56 -14.90 -11.29
C ARG A 48 -2.48 -13.69 -11.48
N GLU A 49 -3.26 -13.72 -12.55
CA GLU A 49 -4.29 -12.73 -12.88
C GLU A 49 -5.29 -12.56 -11.72
N GLY A 50 -5.58 -11.32 -11.35
CA GLY A 50 -6.52 -10.95 -10.29
C GLY A 50 -6.06 -11.29 -8.87
N HIS A 51 -4.84 -11.79 -8.71
CA HIS A 51 -4.22 -12.04 -7.41
C HIS A 51 -2.97 -11.17 -7.20
N ASP A 52 -2.03 -11.23 -8.14
CA ASP A 52 -0.81 -10.41 -8.09
C ASP A 52 -1.04 -9.05 -8.75
N TYR A 53 -1.63 -9.06 -9.94
CA TYR A 53 -2.09 -7.88 -10.67
C TYR A 53 -3.30 -8.23 -11.55
N TYR A 54 -4.04 -7.21 -11.96
CA TYR A 54 -4.87 -7.29 -13.16
C TYR A 54 -4.01 -6.92 -14.38
N PHE A 55 -3.71 -7.91 -15.23
CA PHE A 55 -2.85 -7.70 -16.39
C PHE A 55 -3.71 -7.23 -17.58
N VAL A 56 -3.54 -5.98 -17.98
CA VAL A 56 -4.28 -5.35 -19.08
C VAL A 56 -3.33 -4.87 -20.17
N ASN A 57 -3.82 -4.66 -21.40
CA ASN A 57 -2.99 -4.00 -22.41
C ASN A 57 -2.98 -2.48 -22.20
N LYS A 58 -2.14 -1.79 -22.97
CA LYS A 58 -1.95 -0.34 -22.84
C LYS A 58 -3.22 0.44 -23.17
N GLU A 59 -3.93 0.02 -24.21
CA GLU A 59 -5.15 0.65 -24.69
C GLU A 59 -6.26 0.59 -23.63
N GLN A 60 -6.45 -0.57 -22.99
CA GLN A 60 -7.39 -0.77 -21.88
C GLN A 60 -7.02 0.07 -20.67
N PHE A 61 -5.73 0.14 -20.34
CA PHE A 61 -5.27 0.97 -19.22
C PHE A 61 -5.57 2.46 -19.48
N GLU A 62 -5.28 2.94 -20.70
CA GLU A 62 -5.53 4.32 -21.11
C GLU A 62 -7.03 4.66 -21.16
N GLU A 63 -7.90 3.70 -21.50
CA GLU A 63 -9.36 3.86 -21.39
C GLU A 63 -9.82 4.08 -19.93
N ILE A 64 -9.25 3.34 -18.98
CA ILE A 64 -9.54 3.53 -17.55
C ILE A 64 -9.03 4.89 -17.07
N ILE A 65 -7.86 5.34 -17.55
CA ILE A 65 -7.37 6.71 -17.29
C ILE A 65 -8.38 7.73 -17.82
N GLY A 66 -8.82 7.59 -19.09
CA GLY A 66 -9.72 8.53 -19.75
C GLY A 66 -11.09 8.68 -19.07
N THR A 67 -11.52 7.66 -18.33
CA THR A 67 -12.76 7.68 -17.54
C THR A 67 -12.56 8.12 -16.09
N GLY A 68 -11.32 8.42 -15.66
CA GLY A 68 -11.01 8.74 -14.27
C GLY A 68 -11.17 7.53 -13.33
N GLY A 69 -11.01 6.32 -13.84
CA GLY A 69 -11.28 5.07 -13.13
C GLY A 69 -10.22 4.65 -12.11
N PHE A 70 -9.06 5.33 -12.07
CA PHE A 70 -7.97 5.06 -11.12
C PHE A 70 -7.97 6.05 -9.96
N LEU A 71 -7.71 5.53 -8.75
CA LEU A 71 -7.39 6.35 -7.58
C LEU A 71 -5.99 6.97 -7.73
N GLU A 72 -5.04 6.16 -8.17
CA GLU A 72 -3.68 6.55 -8.54
C GLU A 72 -3.20 5.69 -9.70
N TRP A 73 -2.31 6.23 -10.50
CA TRP A 73 -1.56 5.48 -11.50
C TRP A 73 -0.25 6.18 -11.82
N ALA A 74 0.75 5.41 -12.25
CA ALA A 74 2.04 5.90 -12.68
C ALA A 74 2.65 5.02 -13.78
N GLU A 75 3.54 5.60 -14.58
CA GLU A 75 4.38 4.86 -15.50
C GLU A 75 5.73 4.55 -14.85
N VAL A 76 6.04 3.26 -14.70
CA VAL A 76 7.29 2.78 -14.11
C VAL A 76 8.00 1.88 -15.12
N HIS A 77 9.17 2.33 -15.59
CA HIS A 77 9.99 1.61 -16.56
C HIS A 77 9.22 1.20 -17.82
N GLY A 78 8.42 2.11 -18.38
CA GLY A 78 7.67 1.88 -19.62
C GLY A 78 6.38 1.07 -19.47
N ASN A 79 5.99 0.73 -18.24
CA ASN A 79 4.74 0.02 -17.95
C ASN A 79 3.88 0.86 -17.00
N TYR A 80 2.58 0.89 -17.24
CA TYR A 80 1.65 1.53 -16.29
C TYR A 80 1.34 0.58 -15.13
N TYR A 81 1.11 1.20 -13.97
CA TYR A 81 0.59 0.59 -12.77
C TYR A 81 -0.50 1.50 -12.21
N GLY A 82 -1.59 0.96 -11.69
CA GLY A 82 -2.63 1.79 -11.09
C GLY A 82 -3.67 1.03 -10.28
N THR A 83 -4.28 1.74 -9.35
CA THR A 83 -5.27 1.18 -8.40
C THR A 83 -6.68 1.61 -8.79
N ALA A 84 -7.51 0.66 -9.22
CA ALA A 84 -8.86 0.95 -9.71
C ALA A 84 -9.79 1.38 -8.57
N LEU A 85 -10.54 2.47 -8.80
CA LEU A 85 -11.36 3.11 -7.77
C LEU A 85 -12.65 2.32 -7.48
N ALA A 86 -13.28 1.73 -8.50
CA ALA A 86 -14.57 1.07 -8.34
C ALA A 86 -14.53 -0.19 -7.45
N PRO A 87 -13.57 -1.14 -7.63
CA PRO A 87 -13.44 -2.28 -6.72
C PRO A 87 -13.14 -1.85 -5.28
N LEU A 88 -12.32 -0.81 -5.12
CA LEU A 88 -11.96 -0.25 -3.83
C LEU A 88 -13.17 0.31 -3.09
N LYS A 89 -13.95 1.18 -3.74
CA LYS A 89 -15.18 1.75 -3.17
C LYS A 89 -16.18 0.67 -2.76
N LYS A 90 -16.30 -0.39 -3.55
CA LYS A 90 -17.18 -1.52 -3.23
C LYS A 90 -16.76 -2.22 -1.93
N GLN A 91 -15.48 -2.55 -1.78
CA GLN A 91 -14.95 -3.20 -0.56
C GLN A 91 -15.19 -2.34 0.69
N LEU A 92 -14.88 -1.04 0.60
CA LEU A 92 -15.10 -0.09 1.69
C LEU A 92 -16.58 0.02 2.05
N ALA A 93 -17.48 0.09 1.05
CA ALA A 93 -18.93 0.13 1.29
C ALA A 93 -19.49 -1.15 1.94
N GLU A 94 -18.87 -2.30 1.70
CA GLU A 94 -19.21 -3.59 2.34
C GLU A 94 -18.65 -3.72 3.76
N GLY A 95 -17.94 -2.71 4.26
CA GLY A 95 -17.34 -2.70 5.59
C GLY A 95 -16.03 -3.50 5.67
N ASN A 96 -15.38 -3.74 4.53
CA ASN A 96 -14.03 -4.32 4.48
C ASN A 96 -13.01 -3.20 4.41
N ASP A 97 -12.04 -3.23 5.31
CA ASP A 97 -10.86 -2.37 5.20
C ASP A 97 -10.03 -2.80 4.00
N VAL A 98 -9.31 -1.85 3.40
CA VAL A 98 -8.44 -2.13 2.25
C VAL A 98 -7.05 -1.55 2.47
N ILE A 99 -6.02 -2.37 2.24
CA ILE A 99 -4.62 -1.95 2.20
C ILE A 99 -4.18 -1.74 0.75
N LEU A 100 -3.57 -0.59 0.49
CA LEU A 100 -2.86 -0.26 -0.74
C LEU A 100 -1.35 -0.36 -0.51
N ASP A 101 -0.72 -1.24 -1.27
CA ASP A 101 0.73 -1.42 -1.33
C ASP A 101 1.31 -0.56 -2.47
N ILE A 102 1.45 0.74 -2.23
CA ILE A 102 1.95 1.71 -3.23
C ILE A 102 3.23 2.39 -2.75
N ASP A 103 4.02 2.92 -3.68
CA ASP A 103 5.22 3.69 -3.36
C ASP A 103 4.88 5.11 -2.87
N VAL A 104 5.91 5.92 -2.63
CA VAL A 104 5.74 7.29 -2.13
C VAL A 104 5.08 8.22 -3.16
N GLN A 105 5.26 7.95 -4.47
CA GLN A 105 4.66 8.72 -5.54
C GLN A 105 3.16 8.42 -5.63
N GLY A 106 2.78 7.15 -5.63
CA GLY A 106 1.38 6.74 -5.59
C GLY A 106 0.67 7.31 -4.36
N ALA A 107 1.28 7.20 -3.17
CA ALA A 107 0.72 7.76 -1.95
C ALA A 107 0.51 9.29 -2.02
N GLU A 108 1.46 10.01 -2.64
CA GLU A 108 1.30 11.45 -2.88
C GLU A 108 0.13 11.76 -3.83
N ILE A 109 -0.05 10.96 -4.89
CA ILE A 109 -1.20 11.11 -5.80
C ILE A 109 -2.51 10.90 -5.04
N VAL A 110 -2.61 9.84 -4.22
CA VAL A 110 -3.82 9.59 -3.43
C VAL A 110 -4.11 10.75 -2.48
N ARG A 111 -3.11 11.20 -1.71
CA ARG A 111 -3.25 12.35 -0.80
C ARG A 111 -3.72 13.61 -1.50
N ARG A 112 -3.15 13.93 -2.67
CA ARG A 112 -3.52 15.12 -3.46
C ARG A 112 -4.91 15.00 -4.09
N SER A 113 -5.34 13.79 -4.44
CA SER A 113 -6.63 13.54 -5.08
C SER A 113 -7.81 13.83 -4.15
N CYS A 114 -7.63 13.62 -2.84
CA CYS A 114 -8.68 13.71 -1.81
C CYS A 114 -9.96 12.91 -2.15
N LEU A 115 -9.86 11.89 -3.02
CA LEU A 115 -11.02 11.15 -3.51
C LEU A 115 -11.63 10.23 -2.46
N LEU A 116 -10.81 9.75 -1.52
CA LEU A 116 -11.20 8.88 -0.42
C LEU A 116 -10.43 9.29 0.85
N PRO A 117 -11.06 9.29 2.03
CA PRO A 117 -10.32 9.40 3.28
C PRO A 117 -9.46 8.15 3.45
N ASN A 118 -8.21 8.34 3.87
CA ASN A 118 -7.24 7.27 4.06
C ASN A 118 -6.42 7.49 5.34
N VAL A 119 -5.73 6.44 5.76
CA VAL A 119 -4.71 6.49 6.81
C VAL A 119 -3.36 6.18 6.17
N ASP A 120 -2.42 7.12 6.27
CA ASP A 120 -1.08 6.98 5.68
C ASP A 120 -0.09 6.33 6.66
N ILE A 121 0.51 5.21 6.26
CA ILE A 121 1.50 4.46 7.05
C ILE A 121 2.80 4.27 6.25
N PHE A 122 3.93 4.69 6.82
CA PHE A 122 5.26 4.47 6.26
C PHE A 122 6.01 3.39 7.03
N ILE A 123 6.58 2.41 6.34
CA ILE A 123 7.47 1.40 6.93
C ILE A 123 8.90 1.70 6.51
N THR A 124 9.79 1.87 7.49
CA THR A 124 11.20 2.24 7.27
C THR A 124 12.13 1.17 7.84
N PRO A 125 13.33 0.94 7.27
CA PRO A 125 14.37 0.19 7.98
C PRO A 125 14.85 0.99 9.21
N PRO A 126 15.55 0.37 10.18
CA PRO A 126 16.17 1.08 11.30
C PRO A 126 17.14 2.16 10.83
N ASP A 127 17.93 1.82 9.81
CA ASP A 127 18.84 2.73 9.13
C ASP A 127 19.19 2.20 7.72
N LEU A 128 19.92 3.01 6.95
CA LEU A 128 20.37 2.64 5.59
C LEU A 128 21.38 1.48 5.59
N HIS A 129 22.16 1.31 6.66
CA HIS A 129 23.17 0.27 6.74
C HIS A 129 22.53 -1.11 6.89
N GLU A 130 21.48 -1.23 7.71
CA GLU A 130 20.67 -2.44 7.82
C GLU A 130 19.91 -2.74 6.52
N LEU A 131 19.43 -1.71 5.82
CA LEU A 131 18.84 -1.91 4.49
C LEU A 131 19.87 -2.45 3.48
N GLU A 132 21.09 -1.90 3.48
CA GLU A 132 22.18 -2.38 2.64
C GLU A 132 22.53 -3.84 2.94
N LYS A 133 22.67 -4.20 4.23
CA LYS A 133 22.90 -5.60 4.64
C LYS A 133 21.81 -6.53 4.11
N ARG A 134 20.53 -6.13 4.22
CA ARG A 134 19.39 -6.92 3.71
C ARG A 134 19.43 -7.08 2.19
N LEU A 135 19.72 -6.02 1.44
CA LEU A 135 19.83 -6.07 -0.03
C LEU A 135 20.98 -6.98 -0.46
N ARG A 136 22.15 -6.84 0.17
CA ARG A 136 23.33 -7.69 -0.09
C ARG A 136 23.10 -9.15 0.27
N GLY A 137 22.45 -9.41 1.40
CA GLY A 137 22.19 -10.76 1.90
C GLY A 137 21.29 -11.62 1.00
N ARG A 138 20.49 -11.01 0.12
CA ARG A 138 19.68 -11.76 -0.86
C ARG A 138 20.52 -12.39 -1.97
N GLY A 139 21.71 -11.86 -2.26
CA GLY A 139 22.64 -12.44 -3.24
C GLY A 139 22.17 -12.41 -4.70
N THR A 140 21.03 -11.79 -5.00
CA THR A 140 20.41 -11.80 -6.33
C THR A 140 20.76 -10.59 -7.19
N GLU A 141 21.47 -9.60 -6.65
CA GLU A 141 21.64 -8.28 -7.26
C GLU A 141 23.12 -7.89 -7.42
N VAL A 142 23.44 -7.30 -8.56
CA VAL A 142 24.78 -6.76 -8.85
C VAL A 142 25.00 -5.44 -8.11
N GLN A 143 26.26 -5.12 -7.82
CA GLN A 143 26.63 -3.98 -6.98
C GLN A 143 26.02 -2.64 -7.45
N LYS A 144 25.95 -2.42 -8.76
CA LYS A 144 25.35 -1.21 -9.35
C LYS A 144 23.86 -1.07 -8.99
N GLU A 145 23.13 -2.17 -8.96
CA GLU A 145 21.69 -2.18 -8.64
C GLU A 145 21.45 -1.94 -7.15
N ILE A 146 22.30 -2.51 -6.28
CA ILE A 146 22.25 -2.27 -4.83
C ILE A 146 22.43 -0.77 -4.53
N LEU A 147 23.45 -0.12 -5.11
CA LEU A 147 23.69 1.31 -4.92
C LEU A 147 22.51 2.16 -5.43
N ARG A 148 21.94 1.81 -6.57
CA ARG A 148 20.75 2.49 -7.12
C ARG A 148 19.56 2.39 -6.15
N ARG A 149 19.31 1.21 -5.59
CA ARG A 149 18.22 1.01 -4.63
C ARG A 149 18.44 1.72 -3.31
N LEU A 150 19.68 1.81 -2.83
CA LEU A 150 19.99 2.57 -1.63
C LEU A 150 19.75 4.07 -1.81
N GLU A 151 20.11 4.64 -2.97
CA GLU A 151 19.84 6.05 -3.26
C GLU A 151 18.34 6.33 -3.41
N ASN A 152 17.61 5.44 -4.08
CA ASN A 152 16.15 5.52 -4.15
C ASN A 152 15.53 5.45 -2.75
N ALA A 153 15.96 4.49 -1.93
CA ALA A 153 15.46 4.30 -0.58
C ALA A 153 15.72 5.54 0.30
N ARG A 154 16.90 6.17 0.16
CA ARG A 154 17.21 7.43 0.85
C ARG A 154 16.23 8.54 0.46
N THR A 155 15.87 8.62 -0.82
CA THR A 155 14.92 9.63 -1.32
C THR A 155 13.49 9.34 -0.82
N GLU A 156 13.07 8.08 -0.86
CA GLU A 156 11.77 7.61 -0.34
C GLU A 156 11.65 7.83 1.17
N MET A 157 12.71 7.55 1.95
CA MET A 157 12.73 7.75 3.41
C MET A 157 12.55 9.22 3.80
N ARG A 158 12.97 10.17 2.96
CA ARG A 158 12.72 11.61 3.21
C ARG A 158 11.25 12.01 3.09
N GLN A 159 10.41 11.15 2.52
CA GLN A 159 8.97 11.41 2.39
C GLN A 159 8.19 10.98 3.65
N CYS A 160 8.84 10.37 4.66
CA CYS A 160 8.15 9.83 5.83
C CYS A 160 7.35 10.88 6.62
N ASP A 161 7.77 12.16 6.58
CA ASP A 161 7.09 13.27 7.25
C ASP A 161 5.68 13.55 6.71
N HIS A 162 5.32 12.98 5.55
CA HIS A 162 3.99 13.09 4.95
C HIS A 162 3.02 12.00 5.41
N TYR A 163 3.45 11.07 6.27
CA TYR A 163 2.64 9.95 6.74
C TYR A 163 2.19 10.16 8.18
N GLU A 164 1.01 9.64 8.53
CA GLU A 164 0.45 9.74 9.88
C GLU A 164 1.15 8.79 10.86
N TYR A 165 1.56 7.62 10.38
CA TYR A 165 2.23 6.59 11.18
C TYR A 165 3.57 6.18 10.56
N LEU A 166 4.57 6.01 11.42
CA LEU A 166 5.88 5.45 11.07
C LEU A 166 6.09 4.11 11.78
N ILE A 167 6.43 3.06 11.02
CA ILE A 167 6.80 1.75 11.53
C ILE A 167 8.26 1.48 11.20
N VAL A 168 9.10 1.32 12.22
CA VAL A 168 10.49 0.86 12.03
C VAL A 168 10.48 -0.67 11.95
N ASN A 169 10.90 -1.22 10.82
CA ASN A 169 11.03 -2.66 10.63
C ASN A 169 12.45 -3.15 10.95
N ASP A 170 12.73 -3.35 12.23
CA ASP A 170 13.91 -4.05 12.73
C ASP A 170 13.73 -5.58 12.63
N GLN A 171 12.57 -6.07 13.07
CA GLN A 171 12.10 -7.45 13.08
C GLN A 171 10.69 -7.51 12.50
N VAL A 172 10.46 -8.45 11.59
CA VAL A 172 9.19 -8.56 10.86
C VAL A 172 8.01 -8.72 11.82
N ASP A 173 8.14 -9.59 12.83
CA ASP A 173 7.08 -9.84 13.82
C ASP A 173 6.68 -8.59 14.60
N SER A 174 7.65 -7.73 14.93
CA SER A 174 7.40 -6.45 15.61
C SER A 174 6.64 -5.49 14.69
N ALA A 175 7.07 -5.38 13.42
CA ALA A 175 6.40 -4.53 12.44
C ALA A 175 4.97 -5.01 12.13
N VAL A 176 4.74 -6.32 12.07
CA VAL A 176 3.41 -6.94 11.92
C VAL A 176 2.50 -6.59 13.09
N LYS A 177 3.00 -6.70 14.34
CA LYS A 177 2.26 -6.31 15.55
C LYS A 177 1.91 -4.83 15.54
N MET A 178 2.85 -3.96 15.17
CA MET A 178 2.63 -2.52 15.09
C MET A 178 1.58 -2.16 14.05
N LEU A 179 1.71 -2.67 12.82
CA LEU A 179 0.74 -2.40 11.75
C LEU A 179 -0.66 -2.87 12.18
N THR A 180 -0.76 -4.09 12.69
CA THR A 180 -2.03 -4.65 13.20
C THR A 180 -2.65 -3.77 14.29
N SER A 181 -1.83 -3.23 15.20
CA SER A 181 -2.28 -2.34 16.27
C SER A 181 -2.83 -1.03 15.71
N ILE A 182 -2.17 -0.43 14.71
CA ILE A 182 -2.65 0.78 14.03
C ILE A 182 -4.02 0.52 13.36
N LEU A 183 -4.17 -0.60 12.64
CA LEU A 183 -5.45 -0.94 12.00
C LEU A 183 -6.60 -1.03 13.02
N TYR A 184 -6.38 -1.70 14.16
CA TYR A 184 -7.39 -1.81 15.21
C TYR A 184 -7.64 -0.49 15.94
N ALA A 185 -6.60 0.33 16.15
CA ALA A 185 -6.75 1.66 16.72
C ALA A 185 -7.61 2.55 15.81
N GLU A 186 -7.37 2.53 14.50
CA GLU A 186 -8.12 3.30 13.51
C GLU A 186 -9.59 2.85 13.42
N ARG A 187 -9.86 1.53 13.49
CA ARG A 187 -11.24 1.00 13.66
C ARG A 187 -11.92 1.53 14.92
N SER A 188 -11.15 1.77 15.97
CA SER A 188 -11.67 2.24 17.27
C SER A 188 -11.90 3.75 17.33
N ARG A 189 -11.54 4.50 16.29
CA ARG A 189 -11.84 5.95 16.19
C ARG A 189 -13.29 6.25 15.82
N GLU A 190 -14.02 5.24 15.33
CA GLU A 190 -15.42 5.40 14.98
C GLU A 190 -16.29 5.64 16.22
N ARG A 191 -17.15 6.65 16.13
CA ARG A 191 -18.16 6.92 17.15
C ARG A 191 -19.41 6.14 16.80
N ARG A 192 -20.17 5.75 17.81
CA ARG A 192 -21.47 5.11 17.63
C ARG A 192 -22.59 5.92 18.27
N THR A 193 -23.75 5.90 17.64
CA THR A 193 -24.99 6.37 18.26
C THR A 193 -25.41 5.40 19.37
N LEU A 194 -26.35 5.81 20.22
CA LEU A 194 -26.96 4.94 21.24
C LEU A 194 -27.63 3.70 20.64
N HIS A 195 -27.95 3.72 19.34
CA HIS A 195 -28.56 2.62 18.60
C HIS A 195 -27.52 1.69 17.93
N GLY A 196 -26.22 1.97 18.10
CA GLY A 196 -25.13 1.13 17.60
C GLY A 196 -24.69 1.43 16.16
N ASP A 197 -25.33 2.40 15.50
CA ASP A 197 -24.93 2.88 14.18
C ASP A 197 -23.68 3.76 14.25
N ALA A 198 -22.92 3.84 13.17
CA ALA A 198 -21.85 4.83 13.04
C ALA A 198 -22.42 6.24 13.23
N ALA A 199 -21.86 7.01 14.16
CA ALA A 199 -22.18 8.41 14.33
C ALA A 199 -21.37 9.24 13.32
N GLU A 200 -22.03 10.21 12.69
CA GLU A 200 -21.33 11.19 11.84
C GLU A 200 -20.28 11.92 12.69
N GLN A 201 -19.08 12.12 12.12
CA GLN A 201 -18.04 12.91 12.78
C GLN A 201 -18.56 14.36 12.91
N PRO A 202 -18.36 15.03 14.06
CA PRO A 202 -18.80 16.40 14.27
C PRO A 202 -18.09 17.40 13.36
#